data_AF-A0A7D9N6C8-F1
#
_entry.id   AF-A0A7D9N6C8-F1
#
_cell.length_a   1.000
_cell.length_b   1.000
_cell.length_c   1.000
_cell.angle_alpha   90.00
_cell.angle_beta   90.00
_cell.angle_gamma   90.00
#
_symmetry.space_group_name_H-M   'P 1'
#
loop_
_entity.id
_entity.type
_entity.pdbx_description
1 polymer ?
#
loop_
_entity_poly.entity_id
_entity_poly.type
_entity_poly.pdbx_seq_one_letter_code
_entity_poly.pdbx_strand_id
1 'polypeptide(L)'
;MFDNTIPTPKMSEILMNEFMQPLNLSAYAVAKAIDVPTSRILDILHDKRKITVDTSVRLGRLFGVSSKYFLNIQNDMDLRNAELEHGNEYSKIRQINFA
;
A
#
# COMPACT_ATOMS: atom_id res chain seq x y z
N MET A 1 10.98 -22.53 -16.12
CA MET A 1 9.89 -21.60 -16.48
C MET A 1 10.13 -20.35 -15.68
N PHE A 2 10.36 -19.21 -16.33
CA PHE A 2 10.34 -17.94 -15.63
C PHE A 2 8.87 -17.65 -15.34
N ASP A 3 8.53 -17.54 -14.06
CA ASP A 3 7.21 -17.09 -13.64
C ASP A 3 7.09 -15.62 -14.07
N ASN A 4 6.22 -15.33 -15.03
CA ASN A 4 6.05 -13.99 -15.62
C ASN A 4 5.22 -13.05 -14.73
N THR A 5 5.01 -13.40 -13.46
CA THR A 5 4.25 -12.58 -12.51
C THR A 5 5.14 -11.50 -11.90
N ILE A 6 4.67 -10.25 -11.97
CA ILE A 6 5.28 -9.14 -11.23
C ILE A 6 4.99 -9.38 -9.73
N PRO A 7 6.02 -9.46 -8.87
CA PRO A 7 5.80 -9.67 -7.45
C PRO A 7 4.98 -8.53 -6.84
N THR A 8 4.17 -8.83 -5.82
CA THR A 8 3.42 -7.81 -5.08
C THR A 8 4.42 -6.79 -4.50
N PRO A 9 4.29 -5.50 -4.84
CA PRO A 9 5.21 -4.49 -4.30
C PRO A 9 4.99 -4.31 -2.80
N LYS A 10 5.98 -3.74 -2.11
CA LYS A 10 5.84 -3.37 -0.69
C LYS A 10 5.52 -1.90 -0.55
N MET A 11 4.63 -1.57 0.38
CA MET A 11 4.30 -0.18 0.69
C MET A 11 5.50 0.57 1.25
N SER A 12 6.34 -0.11 2.05
CA SER A 12 7.60 0.44 2.55
C SER A 12 8.53 0.90 1.42
N GLU A 13 8.70 0.08 0.39
CA GLU A 13 9.57 0.36 -0.76
C GLU A 13 9.03 1.54 -1.58
N ILE A 14 7.72 1.58 -1.85
CA ILE A 14 7.09 2.69 -2.58
C ILE A 14 7.25 4.00 -1.80
N LEU A 15 6.85 4.02 -0.53
CA LEU A 15 6.93 5.22 0.29
C LEU A 15 8.39 5.71 0.44
N MET A 16 9.32 4.78 0.64
CA MET A 16 10.74 5.11 0.81
C MET A 16 11.36 5.63 -0.49
N ASN A 17 11.25 4.87 -1.58
CA ASN A 17 12.03 5.09 -2.79
C ASN A 17 11.43 6.16 -3.70
N GLU A 18 10.10 6.25 -3.76
CA GLU A 18 9.41 7.18 -4.67
C GLU A 18 9.17 8.55 -4.04
N PHE A 19 9.10 8.62 -2.70
CA PHE A 19 8.74 9.86 -2.00
C PHE A 19 9.79 10.31 -0.98
N MET A 20 10.16 9.47 -0.01
CA MET A 20 11.00 9.92 1.09
C MET A 20 12.45 10.18 0.70
N GLN A 21 13.10 9.25 0.01
CA GLN A 21 14.49 9.40 -0.43
C GLN A 21 14.67 10.55 -1.43
N PRO A 22 13.84 10.70 -2.49
CA PRO A 22 14.00 11.80 -3.45
C PRO A 22 13.83 13.19 -2.82
N LEU A 23 13.03 13.28 -1.75
CA LEU A 23 12.76 14.52 -1.03
C LEU A 23 13.64 14.71 0.22
N ASN A 24 14.56 13.78 0.49
CA ASN A 24 15.42 13.75 1.69
C ASN A 24 14.63 13.88 3.02
N LEU A 25 13.50 13.17 3.12
CA LEU A 25 12.62 13.21 4.28
C LEU A 25 12.86 12.02 5.20
N SER A 26 12.99 12.30 6.50
CA SER A 26 12.98 11.26 7.54
C SER A 26 11.57 10.83 7.91
N ALA A 27 11.42 9.65 8.55
CA ALA A 27 10.13 9.20 9.07
C ALA A 27 9.50 10.22 10.05
N TYR A 28 10.34 10.86 10.88
CA TYR A 28 9.92 11.95 11.76
C TYR A 28 9.40 13.16 10.97
N ALA A 29 10.10 13.57 9.91
CA ALA A 29 9.68 14.71 9.09
C ALA A 29 8.33 14.45 8.42
N VAL A 30 8.12 13.26 7.84
CA VAL A 30 6.82 12.86 7.28
C VAL A 30 5.74 12.87 8.34
N ALA A 31 5.98 12.20 9.48
CA ALA A 31 4.99 12.09 10.56
C ALA A 31 4.57 13.46 11.11
N LYS A 32 5.54 14.35 11.31
CA LYS A 32 5.31 15.73 11.74
C LYS A 32 4.50 16.51 10.70
N ALA A 33 4.82 16.37 9.41
CA ALA A 33 4.15 17.09 8.34
C ALA A 33 2.69 16.65 8.14
N ILE A 34 2.36 15.38 8.43
CA ILE A 34 0.99 14.88 8.37
C ILE A 34 0.27 14.82 9.72
N ASP A 35 0.85 15.37 10.78
CA ASP A 35 0.29 15.41 12.14
C ASP A 35 -0.12 14.03 12.67
N VAL A 36 0.83 13.09 12.72
CA VAL A 36 0.66 11.76 13.30
C VAL A 36 1.89 11.35 14.14
N PRO A 37 1.79 10.36 15.04
CA PRO A 37 2.95 9.83 15.73
C PRO A 37 3.98 9.22 14.77
N THR A 38 5.28 9.46 15.01
CA THR A 38 6.38 8.89 14.21
C THR A 38 6.32 7.37 14.10
N SER A 39 5.87 6.69 15.15
CA SER A 39 5.67 5.24 15.16
C SER A 39 4.75 4.77 14.04
N ARG A 40 3.74 5.56 13.65
CA ARG A 40 2.85 5.21 12.55
C ARG A 40 3.60 5.10 11.21
N ILE A 41 4.48 6.05 10.91
CA ILE A 41 5.28 6.02 9.69
C ILE A 41 6.32 4.91 9.76
N LEU A 42 6.97 4.73 10.91
CA LEU A 42 7.93 3.64 11.09
C LEU A 42 7.26 2.28 10.91
N ASP A 43 6.06 2.05 11.44
CA ASP A 43 5.34 0.78 11.26
C ASP A 43 5.01 0.53 9.79
N ILE A 44 4.66 1.57 9.02
CA ILE A 44 4.42 1.47 7.57
C ILE A 44 5.73 1.12 6.84
N LEU A 45 6.83 1.79 7.19
CA LEU A 45 8.15 1.54 6.59
C LEU A 45 8.74 0.16 6.93
N HIS A 46 8.22 -0.51 7.96
CA HIS A 46 8.56 -1.90 8.28
C HIS A 46 7.48 -2.89 7.85
N ASP A 47 6.50 -2.46 7.06
CA ASP A 47 5.35 -3.26 6.61
C ASP A 47 4.55 -3.92 7.76
N LYS A 48 4.64 -3.36 8.98
CA LYS A 48 3.89 -3.81 10.17
C LYS A 48 2.49 -3.21 10.25
N ARG A 49 2.22 -2.17 9.46
CA ARG A 49 0.95 -1.45 9.41
C ARG A 49 0.55 -1.20 7.98
N LYS A 50 -0.68 -1.58 7.65
CA LYS A 50 -1.34 -1.22 6.38
C LYS A 50 -1.72 0.26 6.34
N ILE A 51 -1.77 0.82 5.13
CA ILE A 51 -2.31 2.17 4.91
C ILE A 51 -3.82 2.18 5.15
N THR A 52 -4.28 3.07 6.04
CA THR A 52 -5.70 3.36 6.25
C THR A 52 -6.17 4.51 5.37
N VAL A 53 -7.50 4.71 5.26
CA VAL A 53 -8.09 5.87 4.56
C VAL A 53 -7.54 7.20 5.08
N ASP A 54 -7.52 7.40 6.42
CA ASP A 54 -6.95 8.61 7.06
C ASP A 54 -5.48 8.82 6.65
N THR A 55 -4.67 7.75 6.68
CA THR A 55 -3.26 7.83 6.31
C THR A 55 -3.09 8.17 4.83
N SER A 56 -3.89 7.57 3.94
CA SER A 56 -3.82 7.84 2.50
C SER A 56 -4.21 9.30 2.17
N VAL A 57 -5.26 9.82 2.81
CA VAL A 57 -5.67 11.23 2.63
C VAL A 57 -4.54 12.17 3.06
N ARG A 58 -3.92 11.89 4.21
CA ARG A 58 -2.81 12.66 4.77
C ARG A 58 -1.57 12.65 3.88
N LEU A 59 -1.10 11.47 3.48
CA LEU A 59 0.07 11.33 2.62
C LEU A 59 -0.20 11.90 1.21
N GLY A 60 -1.41 11.73 0.68
CA GLY A 60 -1.81 12.32 -0.60
C GLY A 60 -1.69 13.84 -0.60
N ARG A 61 -2.16 14.49 0.47
CA ARG A 61 -2.00 15.95 0.66
C ARG A 61 -0.53 16.35 0.78
N LEU A 62 0.28 15.60 1.54
CA LEU A 62 1.71 15.91 1.72
C LEU A 62 2.50 15.82 0.41
N PHE A 63 2.31 14.74 -0.35
CA PHE A 63 3.11 14.44 -1.52
C PHE A 63 2.51 14.93 -2.85
N GLY A 64 1.37 15.62 -2.81
CA GLY A 64 0.74 16.18 -4.00
C GLY A 64 0.14 15.12 -4.94
N VAL A 65 -0.24 13.96 -4.41
CA VAL A 65 -0.93 12.89 -5.16
C VAL A 65 -2.40 12.79 -4.75
N SER A 66 -3.19 12.05 -5.50
CA SER A 66 -4.59 11.79 -5.15
C SER A 66 -4.72 11.20 -3.73
N SER A 67 -5.77 11.61 -3.00
CA SER A 67 -6.09 11.05 -1.67
C SER A 67 -6.31 9.53 -1.67
N LYS A 68 -6.59 8.95 -2.84
CA LYS A 68 -6.75 7.50 -3.05
C LYS A 68 -5.46 6.78 -3.42
N TYR A 69 -4.37 7.48 -3.73
CA TYR A 69 -3.16 6.88 -4.32
C TYR A 69 -2.61 5.72 -3.47
N PHE A 70 -2.25 6.00 -2.21
CA PHE A 70 -1.68 4.98 -1.32
C PHE A 70 -2.70 3.90 -0.94
N LEU A 71 -3.96 4.27 -0.75
CA LEU A 71 -5.03 3.31 -0.45
C LEU A 71 -5.27 2.33 -1.61
N ASN A 72 -5.23 2.80 -2.86
CA ASN A 72 -5.39 1.93 -4.03
C ASN A 72 -4.26 0.91 -4.12
N ILE A 73 -3.03 1.33 -3.85
CA ILE A 73 -1.87 0.42 -3.80
C ILE A 73 -2.06 -0.61 -2.69
N GLN A 74 -2.46 -0.19 -1.49
CA GLN A 74 -2.74 -1.12 -0.39
C GLN A 74 -3.83 -2.14 -0.75
N ASN A 75 -4.91 -1.69 -1.39
CA ASN A 75 -6.02 -2.55 -1.80
C ASN A 75 -5.59 -3.56 -2.88
N ASP A 76 -4.80 -3.11 -3.86
CA ASP A 76 -4.25 -3.98 -4.89
C ASP A 76 -3.29 -5.02 -4.31
N MET A 77 -2.40 -4.62 -3.39
CA MET A 77 -1.54 -5.56 -2.65
C MET A 77 -2.37 -6.59 -1.88
N ASP A 78 -3.41 -6.15 -1.19
CA ASP A 78 -4.29 -7.02 -0.41
C ASP A 78 -5.05 -8.02 -1.30
N LEU A 79 -5.53 -7.56 -2.46
CA LEU A 79 -6.17 -8.42 -3.47
C LEU A 79 -5.19 -9.46 -4.02
N ARG A 80 -4.00 -9.04 -4.48
CA ARG A 80 -2.99 -9.97 -5.02
C ARG A 80 -2.59 -11.01 -3.99
N ASN A 81 -2.35 -10.60 -2.74
CA ASN A 81 -2.00 -11.53 -1.68
C ASN A 81 -3.13 -12.50 -1.37
N ALA A 82 -4.38 -12.04 -1.35
CA ALA A 82 -5.54 -12.92 -1.17
C ALA A 82 -5.69 -13.93 -2.31
N GLU A 83 -5.52 -13.51 -3.58
CA GLU A 83 -5.54 -14.40 -4.75
C GLU A 83 -4.41 -15.44 -4.70
N LEU A 84 -3.22 -15.06 -4.24
CA LEU A 84 -2.09 -15.97 -4.07
C LEU A 84 -2.31 -16.99 -2.94
N GLU A 85 -2.85 -16.53 -1.81
CA GLU A 85 -3.06 -17.37 -0.62
C GLU A 85 -4.27 -18.31 -0.77
N HIS A 86 -5.34 -17.83 -1.40
CA HIS A 86 -6.64 -18.52 -1.46
C HIS A 86 -7.09 -18.88 -2.89
N GLY A 87 -6.24 -18.75 -3.92
CA GLY A 87 -6.64 -18.95 -5.32
C GLY A 87 -7.30 -20.32 -5.61
N ASN A 88 -6.84 -21.39 -4.96
CA ASN A 88 -7.46 -22.71 -5.07
C ASN A 88 -8.88 -22.77 -4.49
N GLU A 89 -9.19 -21.97 -3.48
CA GLU A 89 -10.53 -21.83 -2.94
C GLU A 89 -11.39 -20.96 -3.86
N TYR A 90 -10.87 -19.82 -4.30
CA TYR A 90 -11.58 -18.88 -5.17
C TYR A 90 -11.95 -19.49 -6.53
N SER A 91 -11.06 -20.31 -7.11
CA SER A 91 -11.33 -21.02 -8.38
C SER A 91 -12.54 -21.95 -8.36
N LYS A 92 -13.03 -22.34 -7.17
CA LYS A 92 -14.24 -23.18 -7.01
C LYS A 92 -15.53 -22.37 -7.04
N ILE A 93 -15.46 -21.04 -6.89
CA ILE A 93 -16.60 -20.13 -6.87
C ILE A 93 -17.12 -19.98 -8.31
N ARG A 94 -18.44 -20.14 -8.49
CA ARG A 94 -19.08 -20.05 -9.81
C ARG A 94 -19.77 -18.70 -9.98
N GLN A 95 -19.61 -18.10 -11.15
CA GLN A 95 -20.32 -16.89 -11.53
C GLN A 95 -21.82 -17.16 -11.64
N ILE A 96 -22.63 -16.22 -11.12
CA ILE A 96 -24.08 -16.25 -11.30
C ILE A 96 -24.39 -15.66 -12.68
N ASN A 97 -25.01 -16.46 -13.54
CA ASN A 97 -25.54 -15.99 -14.83
C ASN A 97 -27.06 -15.82 -14.68
N PHE A 98 -27.54 -14.59 -14.86
CA PHE A 98 -28.98 -14.34 -15.04
C PHE A 98 -29.29 -14.44 -16.53
N ALA A 99 -30.25 -15.32 -16.87
CA ALA A 99 -30.77 -15.49 -18.22
C ALA A 99 -31.77 -14.38 -18.57
#